data_AF-A0A8T4JCA8-F1
#
_entry.id   AF-A0A8T4JCA8-F1
#
_cell.length_a   1.000
_cell.length_b   1.000
_cell.length_c   1.000
_cell.angle_alpha   90.00
_cell.angle_beta   90.00
_cell.angle_gamma   90.00
#
_symmetry.space_group_name_H-M   'P 1'
#
loop_
_entity.id
_entity.type
_entity.pdbx_description
1 polymer ?
#
loop_
_entity_poly.entity_id
_entity_poly.type
_entity_poly.pdbx_seq_one_letter_code
_entity_poly.pdbx_strand_id
1 'polypeptide(L)'
;SEQVARFLGTGRFIVWMTVVIIIWVVWNTMAPSAMRFDPFPFIFLTLVLSLQASYAAPLILLAQNRQDDRDRINLEQDRKQNERSIADTEYLTREIASLRMGLGEVATRDWIRSELQDLVRELDKQRSV
;
A
#
# COMPACT_ATOMS: atom_id res chain seq x y z
N SER A 1 17.95 -11.46 -4.21
CA SER A 1 16.99 -10.75 -5.06
C SER A 1 16.75 -9.28 -4.72
N GLU A 2 17.14 -8.76 -3.55
CA GLU A 2 16.97 -7.33 -3.21
C GLU A 2 17.90 -6.36 -3.96
N GLN A 3 19.10 -6.80 -4.35
CA GLN A 3 20.02 -5.97 -5.15
C GLN A 3 19.49 -5.65 -6.55
N VAL A 4 18.76 -6.58 -7.17
CA VAL A 4 18.18 -6.39 -8.52
C VAL A 4 16.98 -5.44 -8.46
N ALA A 5 16.15 -5.53 -7.41
CA ALA A 5 15.02 -4.62 -7.17
C ALA A 5 15.48 -3.17 -6.94
N ARG A 6 16.56 -2.95 -6.18
CA ARG A 6 17.20 -1.63 -6.01
C ARG A 6 17.95 -1.14 -7.26
N PHE A 7 18.38 -2.05 -8.15
CA PHE A 7 19.07 -1.68 -9.38
C PHE A 7 18.10 -1.09 -10.41
N LEU A 8 16.88 -1.62 -10.48
CA LEU A 8 15.83 -1.21 -11.42
C LEU A 8 15.08 0.07 -10.99
N GLY A 9 15.07 0.42 -9.71
CA GLY A 9 14.18 1.46 -9.18
C GLY A 9 14.70 2.92 -9.12
N THR A 10 16.00 3.20 -9.28
CA THR A 10 16.56 4.51 -8.83
C THR A 10 17.39 5.27 -9.88
N GLY A 11 17.19 5.04 -11.18
CA GLY A 11 17.87 5.82 -12.24
C GLY A 11 19.29 5.36 -12.60
N ARG A 12 19.79 4.30 -11.96
CA ARG A 12 21.10 3.68 -12.30
C ARG A 12 21.16 3.13 -13.73
N PHE A 13 20.05 2.59 -14.24
CA PHE A 13 19.95 2.16 -15.64
C PHE A 13 20.15 3.32 -16.62
N ILE A 14 19.53 4.48 -16.33
CA ILE A 14 19.65 5.69 -17.16
C ILE A 14 21.11 6.16 -17.17
N VAL A 15 21.75 6.24 -16.00
CA VAL A 15 23.17 6.61 -15.90
C VAL A 15 24.05 5.68 -16.72
N TRP A 16 23.86 4.36 -16.61
CA TRP A 16 24.66 3.39 -17.35
C TRP A 16 24.44 3.50 -18.87
N MET A 17 23.19 3.66 -19.31
CA MET A 17 22.83 3.91 -20.72
C MET A 17 23.50 5.18 -21.26
N THR A 18 23.48 6.28 -20.50
CA THR A 18 24.14 7.53 -20.90
C THR A 18 25.65 7.35 -21.05
N VAL A 19 26.30 6.64 -20.12
CA VAL A 19 27.74 6.35 -20.19
C VAL A 19 28.10 5.56 -21.45
N VAL A 20 27.32 4.53 -21.80
CA VAL A 20 27.56 3.74 -23.01
C VAL A 20 27.42 4.59 -24.27
N ILE A 21 26.38 5.42 -24.36
CA ILE A 21 26.17 6.33 -25.50
C ILE A 21 27.37 7.29 -25.64
N ILE A 22 27.83 7.88 -24.52
CA ILE A 22 28.99 8.78 -24.53
C ILE A 22 30.24 8.04 -25.02
N ILE A 23 30.53 6.85 -24.49
CA ILE A 23 31.68 6.04 -24.91
C ILE A 23 31.61 5.73 -26.41
N TRP A 24 30.43 5.36 -26.93
CA TRP A 24 30.24 5.08 -28.35
C TRP A 24 30.51 6.29 -29.25
N VAL A 25 29.97 7.46 -28.87
CA VAL A 25 30.16 8.71 -29.60
C VAL A 25 31.63 9.14 -29.55
N VAL A 26 32.26 9.08 -28.38
CA VAL A 26 33.70 9.43 -28.22
C VAL A 26 34.56 8.49 -29.05
N TRP A 27 34.31 7.19 -29.01
CA TRP A 27 35.05 6.20 -29.80
C TRP A 27 34.92 6.47 -31.30
N ASN A 28 33.70 6.63 -31.82
CA ASN A 28 33.48 6.85 -33.24
C ASN A 28 33.94 8.24 -33.74
N THR A 29 34.05 9.22 -32.84
CA THR A 29 34.52 10.57 -33.16
C THR A 29 36.04 10.69 -33.13
N MET A 30 36.68 10.14 -32.10
CA MET A 30 38.14 10.23 -31.90
C MET A 30 38.92 9.12 -32.60
N ALA A 31 38.26 8.04 -33.03
CA ALA A 31 38.92 6.98 -33.79
C ALA A 31 39.44 7.50 -35.16
N PRO A 32 40.62 7.01 -35.60
CA PRO A 32 41.14 7.25 -36.95
C PRO A 32 40.10 6.85 -38.00
N SER A 33 40.06 7.55 -39.13
CA SER A 33 39.08 7.33 -40.21
C SER A 33 38.99 5.88 -40.71
N ALA A 34 40.06 5.10 -40.58
CA ALA A 34 40.10 3.68 -40.94
C ALA A 34 39.40 2.74 -39.93
N MET A 35 39.12 3.19 -38.71
CA MET A 35 38.50 2.39 -37.63
C MET A 35 37.15 2.98 -37.15
N ARG A 36 36.62 4.00 -37.84
CA ARG A 36 35.29 4.55 -37.55
C ARG A 36 34.22 3.57 -38.02
N PHE A 37 33.64 2.86 -37.06
CA PHE A 37 32.61 1.86 -37.33
C PHE A 37 31.25 2.52 -37.66
N ASP A 38 30.95 3.66 -37.05
CA ASP A 38 29.69 4.40 -37.18
C ASP A 38 29.97 5.92 -37.35
N PRO A 39 30.31 6.39 -38.57
CA PRO A 39 30.52 7.81 -38.84
C PRO A 39 29.25 8.64 -38.63
N PHE A 40 29.41 9.93 -38.36
CA PHE A 40 28.29 10.88 -38.30
C PHE A 40 27.44 10.75 -39.58
N PRO A 41 26.12 10.46 -39.50
CA PRO A 41 25.18 10.76 -38.40
C PRO A 41 24.88 9.63 -37.39
N PHE A 42 25.75 8.64 -37.21
CA PHE A 42 25.58 7.51 -36.26
C PHE A 42 24.35 6.62 -36.55
N ILE A 43 24.31 6.04 -37.75
CA ILE A 43 23.17 5.23 -38.21
C ILE A 43 23.00 3.98 -37.34
N PHE A 44 24.10 3.35 -36.89
CA PHE A 44 24.03 2.13 -36.09
C PHE A 44 23.51 2.39 -34.69
N LEU A 45 24.01 3.44 -34.04
CA LEU A 45 23.51 3.84 -32.72
C LEU A 45 22.01 4.14 -32.78
N THR A 46 21.57 4.82 -33.85
CA THR A 46 20.15 5.13 -34.07
C THR A 46 19.29 3.87 -34.25
N LEU A 47 19.78 2.89 -35.03
CA LEU A 47 19.09 1.61 -35.23
C LEU A 47 18.99 0.80 -33.94
N VAL A 48 20.04 0.77 -33.13
CA VAL A 48 20.03 0.05 -31.85
C VAL A 48 19.05 0.70 -30.87
N LEU A 49 19.05 2.04 -30.77
CA LEU A 49 18.13 2.76 -29.89
C LEU A 49 16.66 2.62 -30.34
N SER A 50 16.39 2.63 -31.65
CA SER A 50 15.03 2.45 -32.16
C SER A 50 14.51 1.04 -31.88
N LEU A 51 15.36 0.02 -32.07
CA LEU A 51 15.03 -1.36 -31.71
C LEU A 51 14.80 -1.51 -30.21
N GLN A 52 15.67 -0.90 -29.39
CA GLN A 52 15.53 -0.92 -27.93
C GLN A 52 14.18 -0.32 -27.49
N ALA A 53 13.79 0.83 -28.05
CA ALA A 53 12.50 1.45 -27.77
C ALA A 53 11.33 0.55 -28.19
N SER A 54 11.44 -0.09 -29.36
CA SER A 54 10.42 -1.01 -29.88
C SER A 54 10.20 -2.23 -28.98
N TYR A 55 11.27 -2.78 -28.40
CA TYR A 55 11.18 -3.92 -27.48
C TYR A 55 10.81 -3.52 -26.04
N ALA A 56 11.13 -2.30 -25.63
CA ALA A 56 10.74 -1.78 -24.32
C ALA A 56 9.21 -1.64 -24.19
N ALA A 57 8.51 -1.17 -25.24
CA ALA A 57 7.06 -0.99 -25.22
C ALA A 57 6.26 -2.25 -24.80
N PRO A 58 6.42 -3.43 -25.44
CA PRO A 58 5.70 -4.64 -25.04
C PRO A 58 6.14 -5.17 -23.67
N LEU A 59 7.42 -5.03 -23.30
CA LEU A 59 7.89 -5.40 -21.96
C LEU A 59 7.23 -4.54 -20.88
N ILE A 60 7.12 -3.23 -21.12
CA ILE A 60 6.43 -2.30 -20.22
C ILE A 60 4.95 -2.70 -20.13
N LEU A 61 4.29 -3.01 -21.26
CA LEU A 61 2.90 -3.47 -21.24
C LEU A 61 2.70 -4.78 -20.46
N LEU A 62 3.61 -5.76 -20.60
CA LEU A 62 3.55 -6.99 -19.81
C LEU A 62 3.81 -6.74 -18.33
N ALA A 63 4.73 -5.83 -18.00
CA ALA A 63 4.98 -5.41 -16.63
C ALA A 63 3.77 -4.68 -16.03
N GLN A 64 3.11 -3.83 -16.83
CA GLN A 64 1.87 -3.13 -16.46
C GLN A 64 0.73 -4.11 -16.23
N ASN A 65 0.44 -5.04 -17.16
CA ASN A 65 -0.60 -6.06 -16.96
C ASN A 65 -0.41 -6.85 -15.66
N ARG A 66 0.83 -7.24 -15.34
CA ARG A 66 1.14 -7.93 -14.07
C ARG A 66 0.97 -7.05 -12.84
N GLN A 67 1.19 -5.74 -12.99
CA GLN A 67 0.98 -4.78 -11.92
C GLN A 67 -0.52 -4.55 -11.70
N ASP A 68 -1.27 -4.35 -12.78
CA ASP A 68 -2.72 -4.16 -12.76
C ASP A 68 -3.46 -5.37 -12.18
N ASP A 69 -3.03 -6.60 -12.50
CA ASP A 69 -3.58 -7.82 -11.91
C ASP A 69 -3.37 -7.88 -10.39
N ARG A 70 -2.17 -7.50 -9.92
CA ARG A 70 -1.87 -7.44 -8.47
C ARG A 70 -2.68 -6.35 -7.80
N ASP A 71 -2.73 -5.17 -8.39
CA ASP A 71 -3.44 -4.02 -7.85
C ASP A 71 -4.95 -4.32 -7.79
N ARG A 72 -5.49 -5.04 -8.77
CA ARG A 72 -6.87 -5.52 -8.75
C ARG A 72 -7.14 -6.49 -7.59
N ILE A 73 -6.26 -7.47 -7.35
CA ILE A 73 -6.41 -8.42 -6.24
C ILE A 73 -6.36 -7.68 -4.89
N ASN A 74 -5.42 -6.75 -4.73
CA ASN A 74 -5.30 -5.94 -3.53
C ASN A 74 -6.57 -5.11 -3.30
N LEU A 75 -7.10 -4.46 -4.34
CA LEU A 75 -8.35 -3.69 -4.26
C LEU A 75 -9.55 -4.57 -3.89
N GLU A 76 -9.66 -5.78 -4.42
CA GLU A 76 -10.74 -6.72 -4.06
C GLU A 76 -10.62 -7.20 -2.60
N GLN A 77 -9.40 -7.41 -2.11
CA GLN A 77 -9.15 -7.76 -0.70
C GLN A 77 -9.49 -6.60 0.24
N ASP A 78 -9.05 -5.39 -0.09
CA ASP A 78 -9.35 -4.18 0.68
C ASP A 78 -10.86 -3.93 0.77
N ARG A 79 -11.59 -4.12 -0.33
CA ARG A 79 -13.07 -4.05 -0.32
C ARG A 79 -13.69 -5.05 0.64
N LYS A 80 -13.29 -6.33 0.56
CA LYS A 80 -13.82 -7.37 1.46
C LYS A 80 -13.47 -7.09 2.93
N GLN A 81 -12.28 -6.57 3.19
CA GLN A 81 -11.85 -6.22 4.53
C GLN A 81 -12.66 -5.02 5.07
N ASN A 82 -12.93 -4.03 4.22
CA ASN A 82 -13.75 -2.86 4.57
C ASN A 82 -15.21 -3.25 4.85
N GLU A 83 -15.81 -4.12 4.03
CA GLU A 83 -17.16 -4.66 4.28
C GLU A 83 -17.25 -5.38 5.63
N ARG A 84 -16.26 -6.21 5.96
CA ARG A 84 -16.18 -6.87 7.27
C ARG A 84 -16.02 -5.86 8.40
N SER A 85 -15.16 -4.85 8.24
CA SER A 85 -14.96 -3.80 9.24
C SER A 85 -16.25 -3.01 9.51
N ILE A 86 -17.04 -2.74 8.48
CA ILE A 86 -18.35 -2.07 8.63
C ILE A 86 -19.31 -2.98 9.41
N ALA A 87 -19.39 -4.27 9.04
CA ALA A 87 -20.25 -5.23 9.74
C ALA A 87 -19.87 -5.40 11.22
N ASP A 88 -18.57 -5.50 11.53
CA ASP A 88 -18.07 -5.57 12.91
C ASP A 88 -18.41 -4.29 13.68
N THR A 89 -18.29 -3.12 13.05
CA THR A 89 -18.65 -1.84 13.66
C THR A 89 -20.15 -1.75 13.95
N GLU A 90 -21.00 -2.21 13.03
CA GLU A 90 -22.44 -2.28 13.25
C GLU A 90 -22.80 -3.26 14.37
N TYR A 91 -22.15 -4.42 14.42
CA TYR A 91 -22.33 -5.42 15.47
C TYR A 91 -21.96 -4.83 16.84
N LEU A 92 -20.76 -4.25 16.96
CA LEU A 92 -20.31 -3.59 18.18
C LEU A 92 -21.25 -2.45 18.60
N THR A 93 -21.76 -1.66 17.66
CA THR A 93 -22.70 -0.57 17.96
C THR A 93 -24.02 -1.10 18.53
N ARG A 94 -24.55 -2.20 17.96
CA ARG A 94 -25.75 -2.86 18.48
C ARG A 94 -25.52 -3.46 19.87
N GLU A 95 -24.36 -4.07 20.09
CA GLU A 95 -23.99 -4.65 21.38
C GLU A 95 -23.79 -3.56 22.45
N ILE A 96 -23.20 -2.42 22.10
CA ILE A 96 -23.10 -1.26 23.00
C ILE A 96 -24.49 -0.70 23.32
N ALA A 97 -25.39 -0.65 22.34
CA ALA A 97 -26.76 -0.19 22.57
C ALA A 97 -27.53 -1.13 23.51
N SER A 98 -27.40 -2.45 23.34
CA SER A 98 -28.02 -3.44 24.24
C SER A 98 -27.42 -3.39 25.65
N LEU A 99 -26.08 -3.31 25.76
CA LEU A 99 -25.38 -3.09 27.03
C LEU A 99 -25.84 -1.81 27.73
N ARG A 100 -25.99 -0.71 27.00
CA ARG A 100 -26.48 0.57 27.54
C ARG A 100 -27.91 0.46 28.05
N MET A 101 -28.79 -0.26 27.35
CA MET A 101 -30.17 -0.48 27.81
C MET A 101 -30.18 -1.33 29.08
N GLY A 102 -29.45 -2.45 29.12
CA GLY A 102 -29.35 -3.31 30.30
C GLY A 102 -28.73 -2.61 31.51
N LEU A 103 -27.67 -1.82 31.30
CA LEU A 103 -27.10 -0.97 32.36
C LEU A 103 -28.05 0.16 32.76
N GLY A 104 -28.83 0.71 31.82
CA GLY A 104 -29.82 1.74 32.08
C GLY A 104 -30.92 1.26 33.04
N GLU A 105 -31.37 0.00 32.90
CA GLU A 105 -32.34 -0.62 33.81
C GLU A 105 -31.75 -0.84 35.21
N VAL A 106 -30.53 -1.38 35.30
CA VAL A 106 -29.86 -1.66 36.59
C VAL A 106 -29.39 -0.38 37.30
N ALA A 107 -28.99 0.66 36.55
CA ALA A 107 -28.52 1.94 37.10
C ALA A 107 -29.64 2.99 37.21
N THR A 108 -30.91 2.58 37.17
CA THR A 108 -32.00 3.53 37.39
C THR A 108 -31.86 4.11 38.80
N ARG A 109 -31.83 5.44 38.92
CA ARG A 109 -31.68 6.16 40.20
C ARG A 109 -32.63 5.64 41.29
N ASP A 110 -33.82 5.21 40.90
CA ASP A 110 -34.82 4.68 41.82
C ASP A 110 -34.46 3.31 42.39
N TRP A 111 -33.81 2.43 41.61
CA TRP A 111 -33.31 1.14 42.10
C TRP A 111 -32.11 1.32 43.04
N ILE A 112 -31.14 2.15 42.66
CA ILE A 112 -30.00 2.47 43.54
C ILE A 112 -30.50 3.13 44.83
N ARG A 113 -31.53 3.97 44.75
CA ARG A 113 -32.13 4.62 45.92
C ARG A 113 -32.88 3.64 46.80
N SER A 114 -33.62 2.68 46.24
CA SER A 114 -34.31 1.66 47.04
C SER A 114 -33.29 0.75 47.72
N GLU A 115 -32.25 0.31 47.01
CA GLU A 115 -31.23 -0.57 47.57
C GLU A 115 -30.44 0.11 48.70
N LEU A 116 -30.08 1.39 48.52
CA LEU A 116 -29.46 2.18 49.58
C LEU A 116 -30.40 2.39 50.77
N GLN A 117 -31.69 2.60 50.54
CA GLN A 117 -32.67 2.74 51.63
C GLN A 117 -32.84 1.45 52.41
N ASP A 118 -32.88 0.30 51.74
CA ASP A 118 -33.01 -0.99 52.40
C ASP A 118 -31.75 -1.34 53.20
N LEU A 119 -30.55 -1.11 52.65
CA LEU A 119 -29.29 -1.25 53.40
C LEU A 119 -29.22 -0.33 54.63
N VAL A 120 -29.66 0.93 54.50
CA VAL A 120 -29.72 1.88 55.63
C VAL A 120 -30.70 1.40 56.70
N ARG A 121 -31.88 0.91 56.30
CA ARG A 121 -32.87 0.37 57.24
C ARG A 121 -32.34 -0.85 57.98
N GLU A 122 -31.60 -1.71 57.29
CA GLU A 122 -31.03 -2.91 57.89
C GLU A 122 -29.93 -2.58 58.92
N LEU A 123 -29.08 -1.58 58.64
CA LEU A 123 -28.11 -1.06 59.60
C LEU A 123 -28.78 -0.44 60.84
N ASP A 124 -29.85 0.34 60.67
CA ASP A 124 -30.61 0.90 61.81
C ASP A 124 -31.28 -0.20 62.64
N LYS A 125 -31.74 -1.27 61.99
CA LYS A 125 -32.29 -2.44 62.67
C LYS A 125 -31.24 -3.19 63.47
N GLN A 126 -30.01 -3.31 62.96
CA GLN A 126 -28.89 -3.91 63.70
C GLN A 126 -28.41 -3.03 64.86
N ARG A 127 -28.54 -1.70 64.75
CA ARG A 127 -28.15 -0.76 65.79
C ARG A 127 -29.17 -0.64 66.93
N SER A 128 -30.41 -1.05 66.68
CA SER A 128 -31.52 -1.00 67.66
C SER A 128 -31.73 -2.32 68.41
N VAL A 129 -30.88 -3.32 68.17
CA VAL A 129 -30.74 -4.56 68.97
C VAL A 129 -29.49 -4.43 69.84
#